data_AF-A0A8H5I1S7-F1
#
_entry.id   AF-A0A8H5I1S7-F1
#
_cell.length_a   1.000
_cell.length_b   1.000
_cell.length_c   1.000
_cell.angle_alpha   90.00
_cell.angle_beta   90.00
_cell.angle_gamma   90.00
#
_symmetry.space_group_name_H-M   'P 1'
#
loop_
_entity.id
_entity.type
_entity.pdbx_description
1 polymer ?
#
loop_
_entity_poly.entity_id
_entity_poly.type
_entity_poly.pdbx_seq_one_letter_code
_entity_poly.pdbx_strand_id
1 'polypeptide(L)'
;MFRLHPVFKRFSVMATTSQSSAGPIESAIRSKLTLSLQPTALIIHNDSHLHRHHAPMRAQGGGGGETHFSLQIVSDEFNRKTTMQRHRMVYSLLSEEFDQGLHSVSLKTSTTAEAETAKEAT
;
A
#
# COMPACT_ATOMS: atom_id res chain seq x y z
N MET A 1 21.56 23.13 -21.08
CA MET A 1 20.36 23.57 -20.35
C MET A 1 19.27 22.53 -20.65
N PHE A 2 18.94 21.70 -19.66
CA PHE A 2 18.17 20.46 -19.79
C PHE A 2 16.68 20.72 -20.05
N ARG A 3 16.06 19.92 -20.93
CA ARG A 3 14.61 19.72 -20.94
C ARG A 3 14.26 18.33 -21.46
N LEU A 4 14.25 17.36 -20.53
CA LEU A 4 13.68 16.03 -20.75
C LEU A 4 12.17 16.17 -20.87
N HIS A 5 11.61 15.66 -21.97
CA HIS A 5 10.17 15.45 -22.12
C HIS A 5 9.83 14.09 -21.48
N PRO A 6 8.80 13.96 -20.64
CA PRO A 6 8.39 12.67 -20.11
C PRO A 6 7.68 11.84 -21.20
N VAL A 7 8.22 10.66 -21.47
CA VAL A 7 7.60 9.63 -22.31
C VAL A 7 6.46 8.99 -21.50
N PHE A 8 5.22 9.40 -21.75
CA PHE A 8 4.05 8.73 -21.20
C PHE A 8 3.80 7.42 -21.97
N LYS A 9 4.20 6.31 -21.36
CA LYS A 9 3.80 4.95 -21.79
C LYS A 9 2.28 4.85 -21.69
N ARG A 10 1.59 4.81 -22.83
CA ARG A 10 0.15 4.50 -22.92
C ARG A 10 0.01 2.99 -22.80
N PHE A 11 -0.51 2.49 -21.69
CA PHE A 11 -0.89 1.08 -21.56
C PHE A 11 -2.38 0.97 -21.22
N SER A 12 -3.08 0.22 -22.07
CA SER A 12 -4.45 -0.21 -21.91
C SER A 12 -4.53 -1.16 -20.71
N VAL A 13 -5.23 -0.78 -19.65
CA VAL A 13 -5.53 -1.67 -18.52
C VAL A 13 -6.98 -2.10 -18.63
N MET A 14 -7.20 -3.39 -18.93
CA MET A 14 -8.48 -4.06 -18.70
C MET A 14 -8.63 -4.24 -17.19
N ALA A 15 -9.51 -3.45 -16.58
CA ALA A 15 -9.84 -3.56 -15.17
C ALA A 15 -10.87 -4.68 -14.96
N THR A 16 -10.42 -5.90 -14.65
CA THR A 16 -11.26 -6.89 -13.97
C THR A 16 -11.23 -6.58 -12.47
N THR A 17 -12.10 -5.67 -12.02
CA THR A 17 -12.30 -5.39 -10.59
C THR A 17 -13.18 -6.47 -9.96
N SER A 18 -12.57 -7.48 -9.33
CA SER A 18 -13.21 -8.17 -8.21
C SER A 18 -13.09 -7.27 -6.97
N GLN A 19 -14.21 -6.67 -6.60
CA GLN A 19 -14.35 -5.71 -5.51
C GLN A 19 -14.61 -6.47 -4.20
N SER A 20 -13.69 -6.40 -3.23
CA SER A 20 -13.88 -6.91 -1.86
C SER A 20 -14.13 -5.74 -0.91
N SER A 21 -14.92 -6.02 0.14
CA SER A 21 -15.43 -5.14 1.20
C SER A 21 -14.36 -4.41 2.03
N ALA A 22 -13.58 -3.55 1.38
CA ALA A 22 -12.55 -2.69 1.94
C ALA A 22 -13.14 -1.35 2.43
N GLY A 23 -12.60 -0.80 3.52
CA GLY A 23 -12.96 0.55 3.98
C GLY A 23 -12.52 1.67 3.02
N PRO A 24 -12.92 2.93 3.28
CA PRO A 24 -12.58 4.07 2.41
C PRO A 24 -11.07 4.32 2.35
N ILE A 25 -10.36 4.21 3.48
CA ILE A 25 -8.90 4.38 3.54
C ILE A 25 -8.20 3.23 2.82
N GLU A 26 -8.60 1.98 3.07
CA GLU A 26 -8.02 0.81 2.39
C GLU A 26 -8.17 0.90 0.87
N SER A 27 -9.36 1.30 0.40
CA SER A 27 -9.65 1.46 -1.03
C SER A 27 -8.76 2.54 -1.67
N ALA A 28 -8.55 3.67 -0.98
CA ALA A 28 -7.67 4.75 -1.43
C ALA A 28 -6.21 4.27 -1.54
N ILE A 29 -5.69 3.62 -0.49
CA ILE A 29 -4.34 3.01 -0.46
C ILE A 29 -4.19 2.04 -1.63
N ARG A 30 -5.15 1.11 -1.78
CA ARG A 30 -5.11 0.09 -2.83
C ARG A 30 -5.03 0.71 -4.22
N SER A 31 -5.88 1.71 -4.48
CA SER A 31 -5.92 2.39 -5.78
C SER A 31 -4.59 3.09 -6.07
N LYS A 32 -4.07 3.89 -5.13
CA LYS A 32 -2.80 4.62 -5.30
C LYS A 32 -1.61 3.70 -5.53
N LEU A 33 -1.50 2.64 -4.74
CA LEU A 33 -0.42 1.66 -4.89
C LEU A 33 -0.53 0.90 -6.21
N THR A 34 -1.74 0.53 -6.62
CA THR A 34 -1.96 -0.16 -7.90
C THR A 34 -1.58 0.73 -9.08
N LEU A 35 -1.98 2.01 -9.05
CA LEU A 35 -1.69 2.98 -10.11
C LEU A 35 -0.20 3.32 -10.19
N SER A 36 0.48 3.46 -9.04
CA SER A 36 1.86 3.94 -9.00
C SER A 36 2.89 2.83 -9.13
N LEU A 37 2.66 1.68 -8.50
CA LEU A 37 3.65 0.60 -8.36
C LEU A 37 3.34 -0.64 -9.20
N GLN A 38 2.13 -0.73 -9.77
CA GLN A 38 1.65 -1.88 -10.56
C GLN A 38 2.09 -3.23 -9.98
N PRO A 39 1.78 -3.49 -8.69
CA PRO A 39 2.29 -4.66 -8.01
C PRO A 39 1.65 -5.93 -8.60
N THR A 40 2.48 -6.96 -8.75
CA THR A 40 2.02 -8.31 -9.12
C THR A 40 1.15 -8.92 -8.03
N ALA A 41 1.45 -8.62 -6.75
CA ALA A 41 0.59 -8.97 -5.63
C ALA A 41 0.52 -7.83 -4.62
N LEU A 42 -0.70 -7.51 -4.19
CA LEU A 42 -0.97 -6.49 -3.18
C LEU A 42 -1.95 -7.07 -2.16
N ILE A 43 -1.49 -7.14 -0.91
CA ILE A 43 -2.29 -7.59 0.22
C ILE A 43 -2.33 -6.44 1.23
N ILE A 44 -3.54 -6.07 1.65
CA ILE A 44 -3.78 -5.04 2.65
C ILE A 44 -4.51 -5.67 3.81
N HIS A 45 -4.00 -5.48 5.03
CA HIS A 45 -4.60 -5.92 6.27
C HIS A 45 -4.82 -4.72 7.18
N ASN A 46 -6.02 -4.63 7.77
CA ASN A 46 -6.36 -3.66 8.78
C ASN A 46 -6.12 -4.27 10.17
N ASP A 47 -5.06 -3.83 10.84
CA ASP A 47 -4.62 -4.31 12.16
C ASP A 47 -5.16 -3.44 13.31
N SER A 48 -6.06 -2.49 13.02
CA SER A 48 -6.57 -1.57 14.03
C SER A 48 -7.27 -2.19 15.23
N HIS A 49 -7.71 -3.44 15.11
CA HIS A 49 -8.41 -4.16 16.16
C HIS A 49 -7.53 -4.55 17.36
N LEU A 50 -6.19 -4.54 17.23
CA LEU A 50 -5.25 -4.99 18.27
C LEU A 50 -5.16 -4.03 19.49
N HIS A 51 -5.67 -2.80 19.40
CA HIS A 51 -5.58 -1.81 20.49
C HIS A 51 -6.87 -1.59 21.29
N ARG A 52 -7.86 -2.48 21.19
CA ARG A 52 -9.14 -2.36 21.94
C ARG A 52 -9.04 -2.68 23.45
N HIS A 53 -7.88 -3.05 23.98
CA HIS A 53 -7.76 -3.58 25.34
C HIS A 53 -7.48 -2.58 26.46
N HIS A 54 -7.29 -1.29 26.18
CA HIS A 54 -7.25 -0.28 27.25
C HIS A 54 -8.02 0.99 26.90
N ALA A 55 -9.00 1.27 27.76
CA ALA A 55 -9.72 2.52 27.98
C ALA A 55 -11.00 2.79 27.14
N PRO A 56 -12.11 3.16 27.82
CA PRO A 56 -13.41 3.42 27.22
C PRO A 56 -13.43 4.82 26.61
N MET A 57 -13.41 4.92 25.28
CA MET A 57 -13.87 6.13 24.61
C MET A 57 -14.58 5.74 23.32
N ARG A 58 -15.81 5.23 23.50
CA ARG A 58 -16.82 5.42 22.46
C ARG A 58 -17.10 6.93 22.41
N ALA A 59 -16.95 7.51 21.23
CA ALA A 59 -17.27 8.89 20.89
C ALA A 59 -16.30 9.97 21.40
N GLN A 60 -15.24 10.24 20.64
CA GLN A 60 -14.79 11.60 20.33
C GLN A 60 -13.74 11.54 19.21
N GLY A 61 -14.13 11.90 17.97
CA GLY A 61 -13.18 12.13 16.88
C GLY A 61 -13.02 11.03 15.82
N GLY A 62 -14.10 10.63 15.16
CA GLY A 62 -14.10 10.48 13.69
C GLY A 62 -13.17 9.49 12.97
N GLY A 63 -12.52 8.51 13.61
CA GLY A 63 -11.72 7.48 12.93
C GLY A 63 -12.28 6.08 13.17
N GLY A 64 -12.89 5.45 12.16
CA GLY A 64 -13.63 4.18 12.22
C GLY A 64 -12.79 2.91 12.46
N GLY A 65 -11.77 2.97 13.31
CA GLY A 65 -10.83 1.88 13.54
C GLY A 65 -9.59 2.00 12.67
N GLU A 66 -9.69 2.35 11.38
CA GLU A 66 -8.62 2.37 10.36
C GLU A 66 -7.35 3.23 10.66
N THR A 67 -6.57 2.86 11.67
CA THR A 67 -5.40 3.62 12.17
C THR A 67 -4.08 2.88 11.93
N HIS A 68 -4.11 1.55 11.88
CA HIS A 68 -2.97 0.69 11.64
C HIS A 68 -3.25 -0.24 10.45
N PHE A 69 -2.35 -0.23 9.47
CA PHE A 69 -2.44 -1.14 8.32
C PHE A 69 -1.14 -1.89 8.08
N SER A 70 -1.24 -3.14 7.66
CA SER A 70 -0.13 -3.93 7.16
C SER A 70 -0.29 -4.17 5.66
N LEU A 71 0.69 -3.71 4.89
CA LEU A 71 0.71 -3.79 3.44
C LEU A 71 1.82 -4.73 3.01
N GLN A 72 1.46 -5.77 2.25
CA GLN A 72 2.42 -6.62 1.56
C GLN A 72 2.34 -6.35 0.06
N ILE A 73 3.48 -5.93 -0.50
CA ILE A 73 3.56 -5.46 -1.88
C ILE A 73 4.67 -6.25 -2.57
N VAL A 74 4.30 -6.97 -3.61
CA VAL A 74 5.23 -7.66 -4.52
C VAL A 74 5.22 -6.91 -5.84
N SER A 75 6.35 -6.29 -6.20
CA SER A 75 6.50 -5.57 -7.47
C SER A 75 7.93 -5.63 -7.98
N ASP A 76 8.10 -5.63 -9.30
CA ASP A 76 9.41 -5.48 -9.95
C ASP A 76 9.93 -4.04 -9.86
N GLU A 77 9.07 -3.04 -9.57
CA GLU A 77 9.50 -1.64 -9.33
C GLU A 77 10.46 -1.50 -8.14
N PHE A 78 10.46 -2.49 -7.25
CA PHE A 78 11.38 -2.57 -6.12
C PHE A 78 12.74 -3.16 -6.48
N ASN A 79 12.88 -3.73 -7.67
CA ASN A 79 14.13 -4.23 -8.20
C ASN A 79 15.14 -3.08 -8.28
N ARG A 80 16.38 -3.33 -7.85
CA ARG A 80 17.46 -2.34 -7.75
C ARG A 80 17.22 -1.16 -6.78
N LYS A 81 16.19 -1.22 -5.92
CA LYS A 81 15.96 -0.23 -4.85
C LYS A 81 16.23 -0.82 -3.48
N THR A 82 16.83 -0.04 -2.60
CA THR A 82 17.04 -0.43 -1.19
C THR A 82 15.72 -0.43 -0.42
N THR A 83 15.61 -1.21 0.65
CA THR A 83 14.41 -1.27 1.51
C THR A 83 13.95 0.13 1.96
N MET A 84 14.88 0.99 2.34
CA MET A 84 14.56 2.37 2.75
C MET A 84 14.00 3.21 1.59
N GLN A 85 14.53 3.07 0.37
CA GLN A 85 13.97 3.73 -0.82
C GLN A 85 12.57 3.23 -1.16
N ARG A 86 12.33 1.92 -1.06
CA ARG A 86 11.01 1.31 -1.26
C ARG A 86 10.01 1.88 -0.25
N HIS A 87 10.38 1.93 1.02
CA HIS A 87 9.53 2.49 2.07
C HIS A 87 9.24 3.97 1.83
N ARG A 88 10.26 4.79 1.53
CA ARG A 88 10.06 6.22 1.25
C ARG A 88 9.12 6.47 0.08
N MET A 89 9.22 5.68 -0.98
CA MET A 89 8.31 5.76 -2.12
C MET A 89 6.86 5.49 -1.70
N VAL A 90 6.62 4.42 -0.95
CA VAL A 90 5.28 4.09 -0.47
C VAL A 90 4.76 5.15 0.51
N TYR A 91 5.56 5.58 1.49
CA TYR A 91 5.16 6.65 2.41
C TYR A 91 4.81 7.95 1.69
N SER A 92 5.54 8.30 0.62
CA SER A 92 5.26 9.49 -0.18
C SER A 92 3.94 9.38 -0.94
N LEU A 93 3.53 8.17 -1.34
CA LEU A 93 2.24 7.94 -1.99
C LEU A 93 1.07 7.97 -0.99
N LEU A 94 1.33 7.56 0.26
CA LEU A 94 0.33 7.46 1.30
C LEU A 94 0.25 8.69 2.21
N SER A 95 1.04 9.74 1.96
CA SER A 95 1.07 10.93 2.81
C SER A 95 -0.30 11.59 2.97
N GLU A 96 -1.10 11.61 1.90
CA GLU A 96 -2.47 12.13 1.93
C GLU A 96 -3.41 11.27 2.79
N GLU A 97 -3.13 9.98 2.96
CA GLU A 97 -3.90 9.09 3.84
C GLU A 97 -3.49 9.27 5.30
N PHE A 98 -2.22 9.62 5.56
CA PHE A 98 -1.78 10.07 6.89
C PHE A 98 -2.55 11.30 7.35
N ASP A 99 -2.83 12.26 6.46
CA ASP A 99 -3.67 13.42 6.75
C ASP A 99 -5.14 13.05 7.02
N GLN A 100 -5.62 11.92 6.48
CA GLN A 100 -6.99 11.43 6.69
C GLN A 100 -7.17 10.63 8.00
N GLY A 101 -6.11 10.41 8.77
CA GLY A 101 -6.17 9.74 10.08
C GLY A 101 -5.44 8.40 10.17
N LEU A 102 -4.69 8.01 9.13
CA LEU A 102 -3.78 6.88 9.20
C LEU A 102 -2.60 7.18 10.15
N HIS A 103 -2.41 6.36 11.18
CA HIS A 103 -1.32 6.57 12.15
C HIS A 103 -0.04 5.85 11.80
N SER A 104 -0.12 4.59 11.34
CA SER A 104 1.08 3.85 10.94
C SER A 104 0.76 2.76 9.92
N VAL A 105 1.74 2.52 9.05
CA VAL A 105 1.71 1.40 8.11
C VAL A 105 2.94 0.53 8.26
N SER A 106 2.71 -0.78 8.29
CA SER A 106 3.75 -1.79 8.19
C SER A 106 3.90 -2.17 6.72
N LEU A 107 5.10 -2.01 6.18
CA LEU A 107 5.39 -2.27 4.77
C LEU A 107 6.26 -3.52 4.65
N LYS A 108 5.75 -4.53 3.96
CA LYS A 108 6.54 -5.65 3.46
C LYS A 108 6.67 -5.53 1.95
N THR A 109 7.84 -5.10 1.50
CA THR A 109 8.13 -4.94 0.06
C THR A 109 9.05 -6.06 -0.40
N SER A 110 8.56 -6.93 -1.26
CA SER A 110 9.32 -8.02 -1.87
C SER A 110 9.40 -7.84 -3.38
N THR A 111 10.48 -8.30 -3.98
CA THR A 111 10.56 -8.37 -5.45
C THR A 111 9.78 -9.58 -5.96
N THR A 112 9.38 -9.55 -7.24
CA THR A 112 8.77 -10.71 -7.93
C THR A 112 9.68 -11.93 -7.84
N ALA A 113 10.99 -11.75 -8.07
CA ALA A 113 11.98 -12.81 -7.94
C ALA A 113 12.02 -13.44 -6.54
N GLU A 114 11.99 -12.63 -5.48
CA GLU A 114 11.94 -13.15 -4.10
C GLU A 114 10.63 -13.87 -3.78
N ALA A 115 9.51 -13.41 -4.34
CA ALA A 115 8.21 -14.04 -4.14
C ALA A 115 8.07 -15.37 -4.89
N GLU A 116 8.72 -15.52 -6.05
CA GLU A 116 8.81 -16.79 -6.77
C GLU A 116 9.60 -17.83 -5.96
N THR A 117 10.78 -17.45 -5.42
CA THR A 117 11.57 -18.34 -4.55
C THR A 117 10.79 -18.79 -3.31
N ALA A 118 9.94 -17.91 -2.75
CA ALA A 118 9.11 -18.25 -1.59
C ALA A 118 7.93 -19.18 -1.93
N LYS A 119 7.46 -19.22 -3.19
CA LYS A 119 6.40 -20.14 -3.63
C LYS A 119 6.89 -21.55 -3.93
N GLU A 120 8.15 -21.73 -4.33
CA GLU A 120 8.73 -23.03 -4.63
C GLU A 120 9.26 -23.80 -3.40
N ALA A 121 9.33 -23.14 -2.24
CA ALA A 121 9.81 -23.75 -1.00
C ALA A 121 8.71 -24.45 -0.16
N THR A 122 7.52 -24.69 -0.72
CA THR A 122 6.40 -25.40 -0.06
C THR A 122 6.07 -26.68 -0.80
#